data_AF-A0AAV2B5F5-F1
#
_entry.id   AF-A0AAV2B5F5-F1
#
_cell.length_a   1.000
_cell.length_b   1.000
_cell.length_c   1.000
_cell.angle_alpha   90.00
_cell.angle_beta   90.00
_cell.angle_gamma   90.00
#
_symmetry.space_group_name_H-M   'P 1'
#
loop_
_entity.id
_entity.type
_entity.pdbx_description
1 polymer ?
#
loop_
_entity_poly.entity_id
_entity_poly.type
_entity_poly.pdbx_seq_one_letter_code
_entity_poly.pdbx_strand_id
1 'polypeptide(L)'
;MLVFPRKLIKNFLLTLITIAVLFCLNDRLSEILTGISTLTGENHESTGQPSTQTSTVKRELVLLQMLFRHGHRAPFMLYPYDPNTEDNWKEGMGMLTKEDFSITRWEFICSK
;
A
#
# COMPACT_ATOMS: atom_id res chain seq x y z
N MET A 1 43.77 -27.90 12.99
CA MET A 1 42.49 -27.36 13.48
C MET A 1 42.65 -25.86 13.67
N LEU A 2 42.24 -25.03 12.69
CA LEU A 2 42.44 -23.58 12.74
C LEU A 2 41.39 -22.97 13.67
N VAL A 3 41.79 -22.61 14.89
CA VAL A 3 40.91 -21.94 15.87
C VAL A 3 40.98 -20.43 15.62
N PHE A 4 40.06 -19.93 14.80
CA PHE A 4 39.95 -18.50 14.53
C PHE A 4 39.33 -17.78 15.75
N PRO A 5 39.88 -16.62 16.17
CA PRO A 5 39.37 -15.89 17.32
C PRO A 5 37.96 -15.38 17.03
N ARG A 6 37.01 -15.70 17.92
CA ARG A 6 35.57 -15.38 17.79
C ARG A 6 35.28 -13.88 17.52
N LYS A 7 36.17 -12.99 17.95
CA LYS A 7 36.07 -11.54 17.74
C LYS A 7 36.31 -11.14 16.28
N LEU A 8 37.21 -11.85 15.58
CA LEU A 8 37.51 -11.62 14.16
C LEU A 8 36.34 -12.07 13.26
N ILE A 9 35.72 -13.21 13.61
CA ILE A 9 34.55 -13.75 12.89
C ILE A 9 33.35 -12.81 13.02
N LYS A 10 33.10 -12.26 14.22
CA LYS A 10 32.01 -11.30 14.45
C LYS A 10 32.21 -10.00 13.66
N ASN A 11 33.42 -9.46 13.63
CA ASN A 11 33.72 -8.26 12.86
C ASN A 11 33.58 -8.51 11.36
N PHE A 12 34.03 -9.67 10.87
CA PHE A 12 33.89 -10.06 9.47
C PHE A 12 32.42 -10.24 9.06
N LEU A 13 31.62 -10.90 9.90
CA LEU A 13 30.19 -11.05 9.67
C LEU A 13 29.46 -9.70 9.67
N LEU A 14 29.81 -8.80 10.59
CA LEU A 14 29.24 -7.46 10.63
C LEU A 14 29.59 -6.67 9.37
N THR A 15 30.83 -6.76 8.89
CA THR A 15 31.23 -6.10 7.63
C THR A 15 30.47 -6.65 6.42
N LEU A 16 30.26 -7.98 6.34
CA LEU A 16 29.49 -8.58 5.25
C LEU A 16 28.03 -8.12 5.27
N ILE A 17 27.40 -8.07 6.45
CA ILE A 17 26.03 -7.59 6.60
C ILE A 17 25.94 -6.12 6.18
N THR A 18 26.89 -5.27 6.59
CA THR A 18 26.87 -3.85 6.18
C THR A 18 27.04 -3.67 4.67
N ILE A 19 27.91 -4.46 4.02
CA ILE A 19 28.08 -4.39 2.55
C ILE A 19 26.80 -4.85 1.86
N ALA A 20 26.16 -5.92 2.32
CA ALA A 20 24.90 -6.41 1.77
C ALA A 20 23.79 -5.34 1.88
N VAL A 21 23.66 -4.69 3.03
CA VAL A 21 22.68 -3.61 3.24
C VAL A 21 22.95 -2.43 2.30
N LEU A 22 24.22 -2.00 2.16
CA LEU A 22 24.58 -0.91 1.25
C LEU A 22 24.28 -1.25 -0.21
N PHE A 23 24.53 -2.49 -0.63
CA PHE A 23 24.21 -2.97 -1.97
C PHE A 23 22.70 -2.97 -2.23
N CYS A 24 21.90 -3.51 -1.31
CA CYS A 24 20.43 -3.51 -1.43
C CYS A 24 19.81 -2.11 -1.47
N LEU A 25 20.39 -1.15 -0.74
CA LEU A 25 19.93 0.24 -0.78
C LEU A 25 20.30 0.93 -2.10
N ASN A 26 21.46 0.62 -2.67
CA ASN A 26 21.92 1.21 -3.93
C ASN A 26 21.09 0.71 -5.13
N ASP A 27 20.81 -0.59 -5.21
CA ASP A 27 19.98 -1.16 -6.28
C ASP A 27 18.58 -0.54 -6.27
N ARG A 28 17.97 -0.41 -5.09
CA ARG A 28 16.66 0.22 -4.93
C ARG A 28 16.64 1.71 -5.29
N LEU A 29 17.73 2.44 -5.06
CA LEU A 29 17.83 3.84 -5.46
C LEU A 29 18.00 4.00 -6.98
N SER A 30 18.69 3.07 -7.64
CA SER A 30 18.88 3.09 -9.09
C SER A 30 17.57 2.91 -9.87
N GLU A 31 16.66 2.07 -9.38
CA GLU A 31 15.33 1.88 -9.96
C GLU A 31 14.45 3.14 -9.82
N ILE A 32 14.58 3.87 -8.71
CA ILE A 32 13.82 5.12 -8.49
C ILE A 32 14.33 6.23 -9.41
N LEU A 33 15.64 6.37 -9.57
CA LEU A 33 16.25 7.41 -10.41
C LEU A 33 15.99 7.21 -11.91
N THR A 34 15.96 5.95 -12.37
CA THR A 34 15.59 5.64 -13.76
C THR A 34 14.10 5.89 -14.01
N GLY A 35 13.24 5.63 -13.03
CA GLY A 35 11.81 5.93 -13.09
C GLY A 35 11.44 7.41 -13.10
N ILE A 36 12.29 8.29 -12.55
CA ILE A 36 12.06 9.76 -12.57
C ILE A 36 12.50 10.37 -13.92
N SER A 37 13.56 9.84 -14.53
CA SER A 37 14.11 10.39 -15.78
C SER A 37 13.16 10.27 -16.99
N THR A 38 12.22 9.32 -16.95
CA THR A 38 11.21 9.10 -18.01
C THR A 38 10.05 10.11 -17.96
N LEU A 39 9.94 10.94 -16.91
CA LEU A 39 8.88 11.94 -16.77
C LEU A 39 9.31 13.36 -17.20
N THR A 40 10.57 13.54 -17.62
CA THR A 40 11.16 14.88 -17.89
C THR A 40 11.52 15.18 -19.35
N GLY A 41 11.15 14.33 -20.32
CA GLY A 41 11.10 14.70 -21.76
C GLY A 41 9.68 14.48 -22.27
N GLU A 42 8.99 15.39 -22.98
CA GLU A 42 9.43 16.28 -24.05
C GLU A 42 8.66 17.62 -24.05
N ASN A 43 9.32 18.67 -24.53
CA ASN A 43 8.78 19.98 -24.88
C ASN A 43 8.87 20.17 -26.42
N HIS A 44 7.88 20.87 -27.01
CA HIS A 44 7.80 21.46 -28.38
C HIS A 44 7.62 20.48 -29.57
N GLU A 45 6.85 20.74 -30.65
CA GLU A 45 6.49 21.97 -31.37
C GLU A 45 5.23 21.74 -32.26
N SER A 46 4.35 22.73 -32.44
CA SER A 46 3.10 22.62 -33.24
C SER A 46 3.12 23.53 -34.47
N THR A 47 2.69 23.01 -35.63
CA THR A 47 2.23 23.79 -36.80
C THR A 47 1.13 23.00 -37.53
N GLY A 48 -0.07 23.60 -37.67
CA GLY A 48 -1.13 23.21 -38.63
C GLY A 48 -2.48 22.69 -38.04
N GLN A 49 -3.54 23.50 -38.20
CA GLN A 49 -4.98 23.31 -37.87
C GLN A 49 -5.69 22.15 -38.64
N PRO A 50 -7.03 21.91 -38.48
CA PRO A 50 -7.87 21.81 -37.30
C PRO A 50 -8.75 20.54 -37.38
N SER A 51 -8.60 19.62 -36.44
CA SER A 51 -9.71 18.76 -36.03
C SER A 51 -9.72 18.80 -34.52
N THR A 52 -10.88 19.04 -33.91
CA THR A 52 -11.05 18.95 -32.46
C THR A 52 -11.00 17.48 -32.08
N GLN A 53 -9.83 16.86 -32.27
CA GLN A 53 -9.40 15.67 -31.57
C GLN A 53 -8.73 16.21 -30.32
N THR A 54 -9.49 16.39 -29.25
CA THR A 54 -8.90 16.23 -27.92
C THR A 54 -8.34 14.81 -27.93
N SER A 55 -7.07 14.68 -28.30
CA SER A 55 -6.28 13.47 -28.13
C SER A 55 -6.22 13.25 -26.63
N THR A 56 -7.24 12.58 -26.11
CA THR A 56 -7.34 12.23 -24.71
C THR A 56 -6.21 11.26 -24.47
N VAL A 57 -5.07 11.79 -24.00
CA VAL A 57 -3.95 11.00 -23.52
C VAL A 57 -4.54 10.00 -22.53
N LYS A 58 -4.51 8.72 -22.90
CA LYS A 58 -5.15 7.64 -22.14
C LYS A 58 -4.36 7.50 -20.84
N ARG A 59 -4.93 7.95 -19.73
CA ARG A 59 -4.32 7.77 -18.41
C ARG A 59 -4.46 6.31 -17.99
N GLU A 60 -3.37 5.74 -17.49
CA GLU A 60 -3.32 4.39 -16.95
C GLU A 60 -3.21 4.46 -15.42
N LEU A 61 -4.04 3.69 -14.72
CA LEU A 61 -3.95 3.55 -13.28
C LEU A 61 -2.75 2.67 -12.95
N VAL A 62 -1.66 3.29 -12.51
CA VAL A 62 -0.42 2.57 -12.17
C VAL A 62 -0.50 1.92 -10.78
N LEU A 63 -1.09 2.61 -9.80
CA LEU A 63 -1.23 2.11 -8.43
C LEU A 63 -2.40 2.78 -7.70
N LEU A 64 -3.21 1.96 -7.02
CA LEU A 64 -4.23 2.42 -6.08
C LEU A 64 -3.97 1.78 -4.71
N GLN A 65 -3.75 2.61 -3.69
CA GLN A 65 -3.64 2.14 -2.31
C GLN A 65 -4.78 2.74 -1.49
N MET A 66 -5.54 1.87 -0.82
CA MET A 66 -6.69 2.27 -0.01
C MET A 66 -6.48 1.85 1.43
N LEU A 67 -6.73 2.78 2.35
CA LEU A 67 -6.82 2.52 3.78
C LEU A 67 -8.26 2.77 4.21
N PHE A 68 -8.94 1.72 4.64
CA PHE A 68 -10.31 1.80 5.13
C PHE A 68 -10.44 1.06 6.46
N ARG A 69 -11.41 1.52 7.26
CA ARG A 69 -11.81 0.84 8.48
C ARG A 69 -12.67 -0.37 8.11
N HIS A 70 -12.64 -1.39 8.95
CA HIS A 70 -13.64 -2.47 8.92
C HIS A 70 -15.08 -1.91 8.92
N GLY A 71 -16.03 -2.67 8.35
CA GLY A 71 -17.45 -2.33 8.41
C GLY A 71 -18.05 -2.44 9.83
N HIS A 72 -19.34 -2.16 9.93
CA HIS A 72 -20.11 -2.24 11.16
C HIS A 72 -20.07 -3.64 11.75
N ARG A 73 -19.81 -3.71 13.05
CA ARG A 73 -19.67 -4.95 13.80
C ARG A 73 -20.35 -4.82 15.15
N ALA A 74 -20.75 -5.96 15.71
CA ALA A 74 -21.16 -6.06 17.10
C ALA A 74 -20.03 -5.57 18.03
N PRO A 75 -20.37 -5.03 19.21
CA PRO A 75 -19.40 -4.70 20.24
C PRO A 75 -18.58 -5.94 20.64
N PHE A 76 -17.35 -5.74 21.10
CA PHE A 76 -16.51 -6.83 21.61
C PHE A 76 -16.84 -7.21 23.04
N MET A 77 -17.32 -6.25 23.83
CA MET A 77 -17.69 -6.42 25.22
C MET A 77 -18.86 -5.49 25.53
N LEU A 78 -19.73 -5.95 26.42
CA LEU A 78 -20.82 -5.15 26.98
C LEU A 78 -20.40 -4.65 28.36
N TYR A 79 -20.98 -3.54 28.79
CA TYR A 79 -20.80 -3.10 30.17
C TYR A 79 -21.72 -3.94 31.09
N PRO A 80 -21.40 -4.07 32.39
CA PRO A 80 -22.07 -5.04 33.27
C PRO A 80 -23.59 -4.87 33.42
N TYR A 81 -24.12 -3.68 33.13
CA TYR A 81 -25.54 -3.36 33.29
C TYR A 81 -26.21 -3.04 31.95
N ASP A 82 -25.64 -3.53 30.84
CA ASP A 82 -26.28 -3.38 29.53
C ASP A 82 -27.59 -4.17 29.50
N PRO A 83 -28.74 -3.53 29.20
CA PRO A 83 -30.00 -4.24 29.04
C PRO A 83 -30.01 -5.18 27.83
N ASN A 84 -29.10 -5.01 26.87
CA ASN A 84 -28.93 -5.92 25.74
C ASN A 84 -27.80 -6.89 26.04
N THR A 85 -28.10 -8.18 26.06
CA THR A 85 -27.11 -9.23 26.28
C THR A 85 -26.43 -9.62 24.98
N GLU A 86 -25.43 -10.50 25.06
CA GLU A 86 -24.71 -11.01 23.87
C GLU A 86 -25.66 -11.66 22.85
N ASP A 87 -26.74 -12.29 23.32
CA ASP A 87 -27.76 -12.95 22.49
C ASP A 87 -28.55 -11.98 21.60
N ASN A 88 -28.57 -10.68 21.95
CA ASN A 88 -29.19 -9.66 21.11
C ASN A 88 -28.42 -9.43 19.80
N TRP A 89 -27.15 -9.84 19.73
CA TRP A 89 -26.29 -9.75 18.55
C TRP A 89 -26.35 -11.05 17.77
N LYS A 90 -27.17 -11.10 16.72
CA LYS A 90 -27.48 -12.33 15.95
C LYS A 90 -26.26 -13.04 15.38
N GLU A 91 -25.23 -12.27 15.01
CA GLU A 91 -23.97 -12.76 14.45
C GLU A 91 -22.94 -13.10 15.53
N GLY A 92 -23.17 -12.71 16.78
CA GLY A 92 -22.25 -12.82 17.89
C GLY A 92 -21.37 -11.58 18.10
N MET A 93 -20.77 -11.49 19.28
CA MET A 93 -19.93 -10.38 19.71
C MET A 93 -18.69 -10.21 18.82
N GLY A 94 -18.35 -8.97 18.50
CA GLY A 94 -17.19 -8.62 17.66
C GLY A 94 -17.32 -8.97 16.17
N MET A 95 -18.41 -9.61 15.74
CA MET A 95 -18.61 -10.07 14.36
C MET A 95 -19.17 -8.95 13.48
N LEU A 96 -18.81 -8.97 12.19
CA LEU A 96 -19.35 -8.04 11.19
C LEU A 96 -20.85 -8.30 11.01
N THR A 97 -21.65 -7.24 11.02
CA THR A 97 -23.10 -7.39 10.82
C THR A 97 -23.42 -7.58 9.34
N LYS A 98 -24.54 -8.25 9.03
CA LYS A 98 -24.91 -8.56 7.63
C LYS A 98 -25.23 -7.31 6.81
N GLU A 99 -25.67 -6.24 7.47
CA GLU A 99 -25.98 -4.96 6.84
C GLU A 99 -24.74 -4.37 6.15
N ASP A 100 -23.56 -4.49 6.78
CA ASP A 100 -22.31 -3.93 6.27
C ASP A 100 -21.44 -4.93 5.50
N PHE A 101 -21.80 -6.23 5.51
CA PHE A 101 -21.19 -7.22 4.61
C PHE A 101 -21.54 -6.93 3.14
N SER A 102 -22.64 -6.21 2.88
CA SER A 102 -22.96 -5.74 1.54
C SER A 102 -22.01 -4.61 1.14
N ILE A 103 -20.98 -4.97 0.38
CA ILE A 103 -19.99 -4.15 -0.33
C ILE A 103 -20.62 -3.11 -1.31
N THR A 104 -21.83 -2.63 -1.08
CA THR A 104 -22.54 -1.70 -1.97
C THR A 104 -22.20 -0.22 -1.73
N ARG A 105 -21.40 0.12 -0.71
CA ARG A 105 -20.98 1.51 -0.44
C ARG A 105 -19.59 1.87 -0.97
N TRP A 106 -19.19 1.32 -2.11
CA TRP A 106 -17.96 1.72 -2.83
C TRP A 106 -18.22 2.55 -4.09
N GLU A 107 -19.49 2.79 -4.46
CA GLU A 107 -19.84 3.56 -5.67
C GLU A 107 -19.43 5.04 -5.62
N PHE A 108 -18.93 5.55 -4.50
CA PHE A 108 -18.57 6.97 -4.35
C PHE A 108 -17.13 7.33 -4.72
N ILE A 109 -16.24 6.37 -5.00
CA ILE A 109 -14.82 6.71 -5.21
C ILE A 109 -14.46 6.95 -6.69
N CYS A 110 -15.30 6.53 -7.65
CA CYS A 110 -15.00 6.67 -9.08
C CYS A 110 -16.12 7.32 -9.91
N SER A 111 -16.90 8.24 -9.35
CA SER A 111 -17.86 9.03 -10.14
C SER A 111 -17.37 10.47 -10.32
N LYS A 112 -16.84 10.70 -11.53
CA LYS A 112 -16.37 11.94 -12.18
C LYS A 112 -15.01 12.52 -11.78
#